data_AF-A0A2Z6NZA6-F1
#
_entry.id   AF-A0A2Z6NZA6-F1
#
_cell.length_a   1.000
_cell.length_b   1.000
_cell.length_c   1.000
_cell.angle_alpha   90.00
_cell.angle_beta   90.00
_cell.angle_gamma   90.00
#
_symmetry.space_group_name_H-M   'P 1'
#
loop_
_entity.id
_entity.type
_entity.pdbx_description
1 polymer ?
#
loop_
_entity_poly.entity_id
_entity_poly.type
_entity_poly.pdbx_seq_one_letter_code
_entity_poly.pdbx_strand_id
1 'polypeptide(L)'
;IVEYHDRDIEAVPTAENTEYQLSKQSPPFGPKQHSLSSHQPQGPGFQINGHSVSWANWKFHIGFDVRAGVIISLASIYDLEKHKSRRVLYKGYISELFVPYQDPSDEFYFKTFFDAGEFGFGLSTVSLIPNRDCPPNAQFIDTFIHTDAGKPVPLKNAICVFEQYNNIMWRHTETGIPNEF
;
A
#
# COMPACT_ATOMS: atom_id res chain seq x y z
N ILE A 1 13.42 -3.28 33.75
CA ILE A 1 12.80 -2.10 34.39
C ILE A 1 13.93 -1.33 35.03
N VAL A 2 14.23 -0.13 34.54
CA VAL A 2 15.26 0.77 35.09
C VAL A 2 14.64 1.96 35.84
N GLU A 3 13.34 2.22 35.61
CA GLU A 3 12.50 3.20 36.28
C GLU A 3 11.04 2.65 36.31
N TYR A 4 10.29 2.93 37.38
CA TYR A 4 8.87 2.54 37.51
C TYR A 4 8.18 3.45 38.53
N HIS A 5 7.10 4.11 38.10
CA HIS A 5 6.24 4.93 38.97
C HIS A 5 4.78 4.55 38.73
N ASP A 6 4.09 4.10 39.77
CA ASP A 6 2.63 3.92 39.79
C ASP A 6 1.99 5.27 40.16
N ARG A 7 1.51 6.02 39.14
CA ARG A 7 1.08 7.42 39.28
C ARG A 7 -0.42 7.55 39.55
N ASP A 8 -1.23 6.84 38.78
CA ASP A 8 -2.67 7.06 38.67
C ASP A 8 -3.41 5.71 38.63
N ILE A 9 -4.63 5.69 39.20
CA ILE A 9 -5.54 4.54 39.13
C ILE A 9 -6.63 4.86 38.13
N GLU A 10 -6.54 4.25 36.95
CA GLU A 10 -7.51 4.42 35.88
C GLU A 10 -8.38 3.18 35.68
N ALA A 11 -9.64 3.39 35.28
CA ALA A 11 -10.51 2.29 34.93
C ALA A 11 -10.08 1.66 33.60
N VAL A 12 -9.93 0.33 33.57
CA VAL A 12 -9.70 -0.39 32.32
C VAL A 12 -11.00 -0.39 31.50
N PRO A 13 -10.99 0.07 30.23
CA PRO A 13 -12.17 0.03 29.37
C PRO A 13 -12.72 -1.39 29.21
N THR A 14 -14.05 -1.50 29.05
CA THR A 14 -14.71 -2.80 28.83
C THR A 14 -14.26 -3.44 27.51
N ALA A 15 -14.22 -4.77 27.48
CA ALA A 15 -14.02 -5.54 26.25
C ALA A 15 -15.30 -5.64 25.38
N GLU A 16 -16.42 -5.13 25.88
CA GLU A 16 -17.67 -5.14 25.16
C GLU A 16 -17.60 -4.25 23.90
N ASN A 17 -18.01 -4.79 22.75
CA ASN A 17 -18.07 -4.07 21.47
C ASN A 17 -16.72 -3.55 20.94
N THR A 18 -15.57 -4.13 21.36
CA THR A 18 -14.24 -3.76 20.83
C THR A 18 -13.73 -4.70 19.74
N GLU A 19 -14.43 -5.81 19.48
CA GLU A 19 -14.00 -6.86 18.54
C GLU A 19 -14.40 -6.55 17.10
N TYR A 20 -13.46 -6.74 16.17
CA TYR A 20 -13.61 -6.42 14.75
C TYR A 20 -13.58 -7.66 13.84
N GLN A 21 -13.17 -8.82 14.36
CA GLN A 21 -13.20 -10.06 13.60
C GLN A 21 -14.63 -10.55 13.44
N LEU A 22 -15.07 -10.69 12.19
CA LEU A 22 -16.40 -11.22 11.86
C LEU A 22 -16.69 -12.57 12.56
N SER A 23 -15.67 -13.42 12.74
CA SER A 23 -15.78 -14.73 13.42
C SER A 23 -16.09 -14.64 14.91
N LYS A 24 -15.98 -13.45 15.50
CA LYS A 24 -16.20 -13.18 16.93
C LYS A 24 -17.37 -12.22 17.18
N GLN A 25 -17.97 -11.69 16.12
CA GLN A 25 -19.13 -10.82 16.18
C GLN A 25 -20.43 -11.62 16.07
N SER A 26 -21.52 -11.02 16.53
CA SER A 26 -22.88 -11.53 16.40
C SER A 26 -23.73 -10.66 15.49
N PRO A 27 -24.80 -11.20 14.88
CA PRO A 27 -25.77 -10.41 14.13
C PRO A 27 -26.39 -9.28 14.99
N PRO A 28 -26.92 -8.22 14.36
CA PRO A 28 -27.14 -8.06 12.93
C PRO A 28 -25.90 -7.61 12.15
N PHE A 29 -25.74 -8.13 10.93
CA PHE A 29 -24.77 -7.63 9.95
C PHE A 29 -25.51 -6.88 8.83
N GLY A 30 -24.94 -5.79 8.33
CA GLY A 30 -25.50 -5.09 7.18
C GLY A 30 -24.87 -3.72 6.91
N PRO A 31 -25.21 -3.10 5.76
CA PRO A 31 -26.09 -3.64 4.71
C PRO A 31 -25.43 -4.74 3.88
N LYS A 32 -26.24 -5.59 3.22
CA LYS A 32 -25.73 -6.61 2.29
C LYS A 32 -25.07 -5.94 1.09
N GLN A 33 -23.85 -6.35 0.78
CA GLN A 33 -23.13 -5.91 -0.41
C GLN A 33 -23.28 -6.96 -1.53
N HIS A 34 -23.56 -6.51 -2.75
CA HIS A 34 -23.64 -7.37 -3.93
C HIS A 34 -22.23 -7.71 -4.43
N SER A 35 -22.03 -8.94 -4.88
CA SER A 35 -20.74 -9.37 -5.43
C SER A 35 -20.53 -8.86 -6.86
N LEU A 36 -19.25 -8.79 -7.25
CA LEU A 36 -18.81 -8.49 -8.60
C LEU A 36 -17.79 -9.54 -9.05
N SER A 37 -17.85 -9.94 -10.32
CA SER A 37 -16.83 -10.75 -10.96
C SER A 37 -16.33 -10.02 -12.20
N SER A 38 -15.03 -10.09 -12.46
CA SER A 38 -14.39 -9.46 -13.62
C SER A 38 -13.34 -10.41 -14.21
N HIS A 39 -13.07 -10.25 -15.50
CA HIS A 39 -12.16 -11.12 -16.22
C HIS A 39 -11.40 -10.31 -17.28
N GLN A 40 -10.09 -10.54 -17.39
CA GLN A 40 -9.24 -10.00 -18.45
C GLN A 40 -8.97 -11.10 -19.48
N PRO A 41 -9.60 -11.06 -20.68
CA PRO A 41 -9.51 -12.15 -21.66
C PRO A 41 -8.08 -12.48 -22.13
N GLN A 42 -7.18 -11.49 -22.08
CA GLN A 42 -5.78 -11.63 -22.49
C GLN A 42 -4.81 -11.61 -21.29
N GLY A 43 -5.32 -11.71 -20.07
CA GLY A 43 -4.53 -11.49 -18.85
C GLY A 43 -4.21 -10.01 -18.61
N PRO A 44 -3.33 -9.72 -17.63
CA PRO A 44 -2.95 -8.36 -17.28
C PRO A 44 -2.10 -7.69 -18.37
N GLY A 45 -2.27 -6.38 -18.55
CA GLY A 45 -1.50 -5.58 -19.49
C GLY A 45 -0.07 -5.26 -19.03
N PHE A 46 0.29 -5.63 -17.79
CA PHE A 46 1.64 -5.51 -17.27
C PHE A 46 2.38 -6.85 -17.29
N GLN A 47 3.70 -6.77 -17.48
CA GLN A 47 4.61 -7.89 -17.30
C GLN A 47 5.62 -7.56 -16.19
N ILE A 48 5.80 -8.50 -15.27
CA ILE A 48 6.81 -8.43 -14.20
C ILE A 48 7.91 -9.44 -14.53
N ASN A 49 9.13 -8.96 -14.80
CA ASN A 49 10.31 -9.79 -14.98
C ASN A 49 11.27 -9.59 -13.80
N GLY A 50 11.31 -10.55 -12.89
CA GLY A 50 11.93 -10.37 -11.58
C GLY A 50 11.23 -9.24 -10.81
N HIS A 51 11.89 -8.08 -10.73
CA HIS A 51 11.37 -6.87 -10.11
C HIS A 51 11.16 -5.70 -11.10
N SER A 52 11.40 -5.95 -12.40
CA SER A 52 11.20 -4.96 -13.45
C SER A 52 9.80 -5.06 -14.03
N VAL A 53 9.06 -3.96 -14.02
CA VAL A 53 7.70 -3.85 -14.54
C VAL A 53 7.71 -3.15 -15.88
N SER A 54 7.00 -3.73 -16.85
CA SER A 54 6.62 -3.07 -18.11
C SER A 54 5.10 -3.04 -18.19
N TRP A 55 4.52 -1.85 -18.34
CA TRP A 55 3.07 -1.66 -18.43
C TRP A 55 2.75 -0.46 -19.32
N ALA A 56 1.90 -0.65 -20.32
CA ALA A 56 1.57 0.38 -21.30
C ALA A 56 2.84 1.07 -21.85
N ASN A 57 2.98 2.38 -21.65
CA ASN A 57 4.16 3.15 -22.03
C ASN A 57 5.18 3.31 -20.90
N TRP A 58 5.02 2.66 -19.75
CA TRP A 58 5.93 2.77 -18.61
C TRP A 58 6.84 1.56 -18.44
N LYS A 59 8.06 1.83 -17.98
CA LYS A 59 8.98 0.86 -17.40
C LYS A 59 9.54 1.38 -16.09
N PHE A 60 9.56 0.54 -15.07
CA PHE A 60 10.12 0.88 -13.75
C PHE A 60 10.56 -0.39 -13.00
N HIS A 61 11.26 -0.21 -11.89
CA HIS A 61 11.74 -1.27 -11.01
C HIS A 61 11.12 -1.10 -9.62
N ILE A 62 10.56 -2.19 -9.08
CA ILE A 62 10.04 -2.28 -7.72
C ILE A 62 11.12 -2.87 -6.81
N GLY A 63 11.76 -2.04 -6.00
CA GLY A 63 12.66 -2.45 -4.93
C GLY A 63 11.93 -2.59 -3.60
N PHE A 64 12.60 -3.23 -2.65
CA PHE A 64 12.15 -3.36 -1.27
C PHE A 64 13.34 -3.21 -0.32
N ASP A 65 13.14 -2.51 0.78
CA ASP A 65 14.12 -2.28 1.84
C ASP A 65 13.47 -2.44 3.21
N VAL A 66 14.18 -3.04 4.17
CA VAL A 66 13.64 -3.34 5.51
C VAL A 66 13.30 -2.07 6.30
N ARG A 67 13.95 -0.94 6.01
CA ARG A 67 13.65 0.36 6.63
C ARG A 67 12.58 1.12 5.85
N ALA A 68 12.76 1.31 4.55
CA ALA A 68 11.91 2.17 3.72
C ALA A 68 10.64 1.49 3.18
N GLY A 69 10.59 0.15 3.17
CA GLY A 69 9.54 -0.60 2.49
C GLY A 69 9.72 -0.55 0.97
N VAL A 70 8.64 -0.27 0.24
CA VAL A 70 8.64 -0.25 -1.24
C VAL A 70 9.42 0.94 -1.79
N ILE A 71 10.25 0.66 -2.79
CA ILE A 71 11.03 1.67 -3.51
C ILE A 71 10.68 1.61 -5.00
N ILE A 72 10.23 2.71 -5.59
CA ILE A 72 10.06 2.82 -7.05
C ILE A 72 11.31 3.43 -7.65
N SER A 73 11.87 2.80 -8.67
CA SER A 73 13.13 3.24 -9.27
C SER A 73 13.14 3.06 -10.79
N LEU A 74 14.04 3.80 -11.45
CA LEU A 74 14.25 3.76 -12.91
C LEU A 74 12.99 4.00 -13.74
N ALA A 75 12.01 4.74 -13.20
CA ALA A 75 10.76 5.00 -13.87
C ALA A 75 10.97 5.86 -15.12
N SER A 76 10.60 5.30 -16.26
CA SER A 76 10.74 5.91 -17.57
C SER A 76 9.47 5.68 -18.37
N ILE A 77 9.07 6.70 -19.13
CA ILE A 77 7.91 6.66 -20.02
C ILE A 77 8.37 6.66 -21.47
N TYR A 78 7.72 5.87 -22.31
CA TYR A 78 7.94 5.86 -23.76
C TYR A 78 7.13 6.99 -24.40
N ASP A 79 7.86 7.91 -25.00
CA ASP A 79 7.32 9.03 -25.76
C ASP A 79 7.09 8.58 -27.21
N LEU A 80 5.82 8.46 -27.60
CA LEU A 80 5.44 7.95 -28.90
C LEU A 80 5.85 8.90 -30.03
N GLU A 81 5.72 10.22 -29.82
CA GLU A 81 6.08 11.23 -30.82
C GLU A 81 7.60 11.27 -31.05
N LYS A 82 8.39 11.05 -30.00
CA LYS A 82 9.85 11.07 -30.07
C LYS A 82 10.49 9.72 -30.32
N HIS A 83 9.68 8.65 -30.38
CA HIS A 83 10.14 7.26 -30.49
C HIS A 83 11.26 6.92 -29.50
N LYS A 84 11.14 7.40 -28.25
CA LYS A 84 12.22 7.29 -27.26
C LYS A 84 11.69 7.13 -25.84
N SER A 85 12.36 6.27 -25.06
CA SER A 85 12.14 6.20 -23.62
C SER A 85 12.81 7.38 -22.90
N ARG A 86 12.05 8.04 -22.02
CA ARG A 86 12.47 9.24 -21.28
C ARG A 86 12.38 8.97 -19.79
N ARG A 87 13.49 9.17 -19.08
CA ARG A 87 13.55 9.06 -17.61
C ARG A 87 12.68 10.12 -16.96
N VAL A 88 11.96 9.71 -15.91
CA VAL A 88 11.12 10.60 -15.08
C VAL A 88 11.63 10.58 -13.64
N LEU A 89 11.75 9.39 -13.04
CA LEU A 89 12.15 9.24 -11.63
C LEU A 89 13.24 8.18 -11.51
N TYR A 90 14.41 8.57 -11.01
CA TYR A 90 15.46 7.60 -10.75
C TYR A 90 15.17 6.73 -9.52
N LYS A 91 14.70 7.34 -8.42
CA LYS A 91 14.33 6.65 -7.18
C LYS A 91 13.36 7.51 -6.36
N GLY A 92 12.30 6.90 -5.85
CA GLY A 92 11.37 7.50 -4.90
C GLY A 92 10.85 6.45 -3.91
N TYR A 93 10.72 6.86 -2.65
CA TYR A 93 10.27 6.04 -1.53
C TYR A 93 9.86 6.97 -0.37
N ILE A 94 9.11 6.43 0.61
CA ILE A 94 8.83 7.16 1.85
C ILE A 94 10.07 7.05 2.73
N SER A 95 10.74 8.19 2.96
CA SER A 95 12.01 8.19 3.69
C SER A 95 11.81 8.09 5.20
N GLU A 96 10.72 8.66 5.73
CA GLU A 96 10.43 8.70 7.15
C GLU A 96 8.94 8.99 7.38
N LEU A 97 8.44 8.64 8.57
CA LEU A 97 7.14 9.08 9.08
C LEU A 97 7.35 9.79 10.43
N PHE A 98 6.41 10.66 10.80
CA PHE A 98 6.41 11.30 12.11
C PHE A 98 4.98 11.35 12.66
N VAL A 99 4.73 10.71 13.80
CA VAL A 99 3.40 10.57 14.42
C VAL A 99 3.38 11.19 15.82
N PRO A 100 3.36 12.54 15.93
CA PRO A 100 3.40 13.23 17.21
C PRO A 100 2.03 13.26 17.91
N TYR A 101 1.92 12.56 19.04
CA TYR A 101 0.78 12.72 19.93
C TYR A 101 0.78 14.12 20.55
N GLN A 102 -0.42 14.60 20.91
CA GLN A 102 -0.64 15.97 21.43
C GLN A 102 -1.09 15.96 22.90
N ASP A 103 -0.91 14.84 23.58
CA ASP A 103 -1.16 14.72 25.01
C ASP A 103 0.14 15.03 25.77
N PRO A 104 0.19 16.14 26.53
CA PRO A 104 1.40 16.55 27.24
C PRO A 104 1.62 15.82 28.57
N SER A 105 0.73 14.90 28.97
CA SER A 105 0.86 14.14 30.21
C SER A 105 2.07 13.20 30.18
N ASP A 106 2.55 12.84 31.37
CA ASP A 106 3.62 11.86 31.55
C ASP A 106 3.33 10.50 30.88
N GLU A 107 2.06 10.21 30.57
CA GLU A 107 1.64 8.98 29.88
C GLU A 107 1.99 8.98 28.38
N PHE A 108 1.96 10.15 27.72
CA PHE A 108 2.02 10.23 26.26
C PHE A 108 3.00 11.26 25.69
N TYR A 109 3.59 12.15 26.50
CA TYR A 109 4.43 13.25 26.01
C TYR A 109 5.61 12.78 25.12
N PHE A 110 6.12 11.58 25.35
CA PHE A 110 7.26 11.00 24.61
C PHE A 110 6.83 10.27 23.33
N LYS A 111 5.53 10.08 23.10
CA LYS A 111 5.00 9.27 22.00
C LYS A 111 4.95 10.08 20.70
N THR A 112 6.08 10.15 20.02
CA THR A 112 6.22 10.85 18.74
C THR A 112 6.93 9.98 17.71
N PHE A 113 6.30 8.87 17.31
CA PHE A 113 6.98 7.81 16.56
C PHE A 113 7.59 8.29 15.24
N PHE A 114 8.78 7.76 14.94
CA PHE A 114 9.42 7.83 13.64
C PHE A 114 9.41 6.45 12.99
N ASP A 115 8.27 6.06 12.44
CA ASP A 115 7.97 4.67 12.13
C ASP A 115 9.04 3.96 11.28
N ALA A 116 9.57 4.62 10.25
CA ALA A 116 10.58 4.01 9.40
C ALA A 116 11.94 3.92 10.10
N GLY A 117 12.32 4.95 10.86
CA GLY A 117 13.59 4.99 11.61
C GLY A 117 13.62 4.09 12.85
N GLU A 118 12.52 3.99 13.58
CA GLU A 118 12.42 3.29 14.87
C GLU A 118 11.97 1.83 14.72
N PHE A 119 11.06 1.55 13.79
CA PHE A 119 10.43 0.23 13.64
C PHE A 119 10.67 -0.41 12.25
N GLY A 120 10.99 0.39 11.24
CA GLY A 120 11.23 -0.06 9.87
C GLY A 120 9.95 -0.40 9.12
N PHE A 121 9.63 0.34 8.06
CA PHE A 121 8.45 0.07 7.23
C PHE A 121 8.48 -1.30 6.57
N GLY A 122 9.65 -1.73 6.07
CA GLY A 122 9.79 -3.05 5.46
C GLY A 122 9.66 -4.17 6.49
N LEU A 123 10.24 -4.01 7.68
CA LEU A 123 10.08 -4.94 8.81
C LEU A 123 8.62 -5.03 9.28
N SER A 124 7.90 -3.91 9.21
CA SER A 124 6.49 -3.80 9.63
C SER A 124 5.50 -4.09 8.50
N THR A 125 5.96 -4.48 7.31
CA THR A 125 5.08 -4.82 6.19
C THR A 125 4.35 -6.13 6.47
N VAL A 126 3.06 -6.17 6.14
CA VAL A 126 2.21 -7.34 6.34
C VAL A 126 1.96 -8.09 5.03
N SER A 127 1.60 -9.37 5.14
CA SER A 127 1.15 -10.15 3.98
C SER A 127 -0.23 -9.70 3.54
N LEU A 128 -0.36 -9.25 2.30
CA LEU A 128 -1.64 -8.82 1.73
C LEU A 128 -2.62 -10.00 1.58
N ILE A 129 -3.86 -9.79 2.00
CA ILE A 129 -4.97 -10.74 1.91
C ILE A 129 -5.62 -10.64 0.52
N PRO A 130 -5.52 -11.68 -0.33
CA PRO A 130 -6.10 -11.64 -1.67
C PRO A 130 -7.63 -11.44 -1.64
N ASN A 131 -8.14 -10.66 -2.61
CA ASN A 131 -9.55 -10.27 -2.72
C ASN A 131 -10.07 -9.36 -1.60
N ARG A 132 -9.20 -8.90 -0.70
CA ARG A 132 -9.52 -7.91 0.35
C ARG A 132 -8.64 -6.68 0.20
N ASP A 133 -7.32 -6.87 0.31
CA ASP A 133 -6.35 -5.78 0.20
C ASP A 133 -6.01 -5.48 -1.26
N CYS A 134 -6.09 -6.49 -2.13
CA CYS A 134 -5.89 -6.36 -3.58
C CYS A 134 -7.00 -7.08 -4.36
N PRO A 135 -7.39 -6.59 -5.55
CA PRO A 135 -8.48 -7.16 -6.33
C PRO A 135 -8.15 -8.56 -6.89
N PRO A 136 -9.15 -9.32 -7.37
CA PRO A 136 -8.95 -10.71 -7.84
C PRO A 136 -7.95 -10.90 -8.98
N ASN A 137 -7.68 -9.85 -9.77
CA ASN A 137 -6.74 -9.87 -10.89
C ASN A 137 -5.32 -9.39 -10.51
N ALA A 138 -5.04 -9.17 -9.22
CA ALA A 138 -3.72 -8.71 -8.77
C ALA A 138 -2.66 -9.82 -8.87
N GLN A 139 -1.43 -9.43 -9.20
CA GLN A 139 -0.23 -10.25 -9.03
C GLN A 139 0.52 -9.82 -7.78
N PHE A 140 1.13 -10.78 -7.08
CA PHE A 140 1.85 -10.55 -5.83
C PHE A 140 3.35 -10.74 -6.00
N ILE A 141 4.13 -9.97 -5.25
CA ILE A 141 5.58 -10.08 -5.14
C ILE A 141 5.91 -10.41 -3.69
N ASP A 142 6.62 -11.53 -3.50
CA ASP A 142 7.19 -11.91 -2.22
C ASP A 142 8.51 -11.17 -1.98
N THR A 143 8.79 -10.84 -0.73
CA THR A 143 10.04 -10.20 -0.31
C THR A 143 10.70 -11.01 0.80
N PHE A 144 11.87 -10.57 1.25
CA PHE A 144 12.54 -11.11 2.43
C PHE A 144 12.87 -9.97 3.39
N ILE A 145 12.65 -10.22 4.67
CA ILE A 145 13.14 -9.41 5.78
C ILE A 145 14.17 -10.23 6.58
N HIS A 146 14.67 -9.70 7.69
CA HIS A 146 15.58 -10.44 8.57
C HIS A 146 15.07 -10.46 10.02
N THR A 147 15.47 -11.49 10.76
CA THR A 147 15.40 -11.47 12.23
C THR A 147 16.59 -10.73 12.82
N ASP A 148 16.57 -10.48 14.13
CA ASP A 148 17.71 -9.91 14.86
C ASP A 148 18.98 -10.77 14.78
N ALA A 149 18.81 -12.09 14.60
CA ALA A 149 19.92 -13.02 14.38
C ALA A 149 20.42 -13.04 12.92
N GLY A 150 19.91 -12.15 12.06
CA GLY A 150 20.28 -12.06 10.65
C GLY A 150 19.70 -13.17 9.76
N LYS A 151 18.73 -13.96 10.26
CA LYS A 151 18.11 -15.01 9.46
C LYS A 151 17.09 -14.41 8.49
N PRO A 152 17.10 -14.79 7.20
CA PRO A 152 16.10 -14.30 6.26
C PRO A 152 14.72 -14.88 6.59
N VAL A 153 13.70 -14.04 6.56
CA VAL A 153 12.30 -14.42 6.75
C VAL A 153 11.53 -14.06 5.48
N PRO A 154 10.91 -15.04 4.79
CA PRO A 154 10.10 -14.74 3.63
C PRO A 154 8.83 -14.01 4.06
N LEU A 155 8.55 -12.87 3.43
CA LEU A 155 7.30 -12.12 3.59
C LEU A 155 6.46 -12.33 2.33
N LYS A 156 5.42 -13.16 2.45
CA LYS A 156 4.54 -13.52 1.35
C LYS A 156 3.59 -12.38 1.00
N ASN A 157 3.30 -12.19 -0.28
CA ASN A 157 2.35 -11.19 -0.73
C ASN A 157 2.65 -9.78 -0.20
N ALA A 158 3.91 -9.38 -0.13
CA ALA A 158 4.32 -8.10 0.46
C ALA A 158 3.89 -6.90 -0.39
N ILE A 159 3.82 -7.10 -1.71
CA ILE A 159 3.46 -6.07 -2.69
C ILE A 159 2.46 -6.69 -3.67
N CYS A 160 1.47 -5.93 -4.11
CA CYS A 160 0.59 -6.33 -5.21
C CYS A 160 0.59 -5.30 -6.35
N VAL A 161 0.39 -5.79 -7.57
CA VAL A 161 0.28 -5.00 -8.80
C VAL A 161 -1.01 -5.40 -9.51
N PHE A 162 -1.82 -4.42 -9.90
CA PHE A 162 -3.09 -4.63 -10.60
C PHE A 162 -3.43 -3.44 -11.50
N GLU A 163 -4.37 -3.64 -12.42
CA GLU A 163 -4.91 -2.59 -13.28
C GLU A 163 -6.27 -2.12 -12.78
N GLN A 164 -6.50 -0.80 -12.82
CA GLN A 164 -7.77 -0.18 -12.49
C GLN A 164 -8.47 0.29 -13.77
N TYR A 165 -9.80 0.13 -13.82
CA TYR A 165 -10.63 0.40 -14.99
C TYR A 165 -11.62 1.54 -14.75
N ASN A 166 -12.20 2.05 -15.85
CA ASN A 166 -13.34 2.96 -15.90
C ASN A 166 -13.09 4.43 -15.51
N ASN A 167 -11.85 4.92 -15.67
CA ASN A 167 -11.57 6.34 -15.56
C ASN A 167 -11.71 7.04 -16.93
N ILE A 168 -12.40 8.18 -16.97
CA ILE A 168 -12.45 9.03 -18.16
C ILE A 168 -11.05 9.62 -18.38
N MET A 169 -10.40 9.29 -19.50
CA MET A 169 -9.07 9.80 -19.82
C MET A 169 -9.12 11.25 -20.33
N TRP A 170 -10.07 11.55 -21.22
CA TRP A 170 -10.39 12.89 -21.70
C TRP A 170 -11.79 12.85 -22.35
N ARG A 171 -12.47 13.99 -22.39
CA ARG A 171 -13.70 14.19 -23.17
C ARG A 171 -13.82 15.66 -23.55
N HIS A 172 -14.47 15.92 -24.68
CA HIS A 172 -14.86 17.27 -25.09
C HIS A 172 -16.33 17.26 -25.51
N THR A 173 -17.01 18.39 -25.36
CA THR A 173 -18.38 18.59 -25.83
C THR A 173 -18.43 19.98 -26.44
N GLU A 174 -18.59 20.05 -27.76
CA GLU A 174 -18.70 21.29 -28.52
C GLU A 174 -20.18 21.50 -28.91
N THR A 175 -20.70 22.69 -28.63
CA THR A 175 -22.08 23.08 -28.94
C THR A 175 -22.16 24.43 -29.65
N GLY A 176 -21.02 25.05 -29.94
CA GLY A 176 -20.89 26.41 -30.47
C GLY A 176 -20.73 26.50 -31.98
N ILE A 177 -20.68 25.39 -32.71
CA ILE A 177 -20.65 25.38 -34.19
C ILE A 177 -22.10 25.33 -34.70
N PRO A 178 -22.65 26.43 -35.26
CA PRO A 178 -24.01 26.44 -35.77
C PRO A 178 -24.15 25.52 -37.00
N ASN A 179 -25.26 24.80 -37.10
CA ASN A 179 -25.67 23.96 -38.25
C ASN A 179 -24.91 22.63 -38.47
N GLU A 180 -24.23 22.06 -37.47
CA GLU A 180 -23.64 20.69 -37.56
C GLU A 180 -24.43 19.61 -36.77
N PHE A 181 -25.72 19.84 -36.54
CA PHE A 181 -26.67 18.84 -36.00
C PHE A 181 -27.91 18.72 -36.89
#